data_AF-A0A8T0V053-F1
#
_entry.id   AF-A0A8T0V053-F1
#
_cell.length_a   1.000
_cell.length_b   1.000
_cell.length_c   1.000
_cell.angle_alpha   90.00
_cell.angle_beta   90.00
_cell.angle_gamma   90.00
#
_symmetry.space_group_name_H-M   'P 1'
#
loop_
_entity.id
_entity.type
_entity.pdbx_description
1 polymer ?
#
loop_
_entity_poly.entity_id
_entity_poly.type
_entity_poly.pdbx_seq_one_letter_code
_entity_poly.pdbx_strand_id
1 'polypeptide(L)'
;SIDDAVALEKSWVRSFEPYTITLSIKDLQDILRIDKGITKEWFGLSVRCRAYREYRRLRYYNNAISKHFIDLQFCLMCGLTRDTKF
;
A
#
# COMPACT_ATOMS: atom_id res chain seq x y z
N SER A 1 -16.90 9.11 14.77
CA SER A 1 -16.99 8.01 13.81
C SER A 1 -17.94 8.44 12.71
N ILE A 2 -17.71 8.02 11.46
CA ILE A 2 -18.68 8.20 10.36
C ILE A 2 -19.46 6.89 10.28
N ASP A 3 -20.75 6.91 10.61
CA ASP A 3 -21.56 5.69 10.71
C ASP A 3 -22.81 5.72 9.82
N ASP A 4 -22.99 6.78 9.03
CA ASP A 4 -24.08 6.89 8.06
C ASP A 4 -23.93 5.83 6.95
N ALA A 5 -24.99 5.03 6.73
CA ALA A 5 -24.93 3.89 5.82
C ALA A 5 -24.58 4.28 4.38
N VAL A 6 -25.10 5.42 3.90
CA VAL A 6 -24.82 5.92 2.55
C VAL A 6 -23.37 6.40 2.44
N ALA A 7 -22.88 7.08 3.47
CA ALA A 7 -21.49 7.51 3.53
C ALA A 7 -20.52 6.31 3.57
N LEU A 8 -20.88 5.24 4.29
CA LEU A 8 -20.03 4.05 4.45
C LEU A 8 -19.78 3.31 3.14
N GLU A 9 -20.77 3.23 2.25
CA GLU A 9 -20.65 2.56 0.94
C GLU A 9 -19.97 3.44 -0.12
N LYS A 10 -19.82 4.74 0.14
CA LYS A 10 -19.23 5.67 -0.81
C LYS A 10 -17.76 5.34 -1.06
N SER A 11 -17.42 5.08 -2.33
CA SER A 11 -16.04 4.97 -2.79
C SER A 11 -15.27 6.25 -2.46
N TRP A 12 -14.19 6.10 -1.70
CA TRP A 12 -13.38 7.22 -1.19
C TRP A 12 -12.00 7.26 -1.85
N VAL A 13 -11.35 6.11 -2.02
CA VAL A 13 -10.09 6.01 -2.76
C VAL A 13 -10.37 5.37 -4.10
N ARG A 14 -9.96 6.03 -5.19
CA ARG A 14 -10.01 5.49 -6.55
C ARG A 14 -8.70 5.76 -7.26
N SER A 15 -8.00 4.70 -7.64
CA SER A 15 -6.76 4.78 -8.43
C SER A 15 -6.79 3.71 -9.51
N PHE A 16 -6.46 4.07 -10.75
CA PHE A 16 -6.62 3.20 -11.91
C PHE A 16 -5.33 2.49 -12.34
N GLU A 17 -4.17 3.04 -12.02
CA GLU A 17 -2.87 2.53 -12.47
C GLU A 17 -1.99 2.09 -11.28
N PRO A 18 -1.20 1.00 -11.41
CA PRO A 18 -1.18 0.01 -12.50
C PRO A 18 -2.29 -1.06 -12.40
N TYR A 19 -3.14 -0.98 -11.38
CA TYR A 19 -4.35 -1.78 -11.21
C TYR A 19 -5.39 -0.95 -10.45
N THR A 20 -6.68 -1.23 -10.69
CA THR A 20 -7.76 -0.51 -10.02
C THR A 20 -7.77 -0.83 -8.52
N ILE A 21 -7.71 0.21 -7.68
CA ILE A 21 -8.11 0.14 -6.26
C ILE A 21 -9.32 1.05 -6.09
N THR A 22 -10.36 0.48 -5.49
CA THR A 22 -11.56 1.17 -5.05
C THR A 22 -11.79 0.78 -3.59
N LEU A 23 -11.75 1.75 -2.69
CA LEU A 23 -12.02 1.52 -1.26
C LEU A 23 -13.16 2.44 -0.80
N SER A 24 -14.14 1.86 -0.13
CA SER A 24 -15.21 2.58 0.56
C SER A 24 -14.75 3.12 1.93
N ILE A 25 -15.54 4.00 2.56
CA ILE A 25 -15.26 4.44 3.93
C ILE A 25 -15.29 3.25 4.90
N LYS A 26 -16.19 2.30 4.69
CA LYS A 26 -16.25 1.05 5.46
C LYS A 26 -14.96 0.25 5.34
N ASP A 27 -14.41 0.12 4.14
CA ASP A 27 -13.14 -0.60 3.94
C ASP A 27 -11.99 0.10 4.68
N LEU A 28 -11.96 1.44 4.67
CA LEU A 28 -10.96 2.20 5.40
C LEU A 28 -11.09 2.04 6.92
N GLN A 29 -12.31 1.93 7.45
CA GLN A 29 -12.54 1.64 8.86
C GLN A 29 -12.12 0.21 9.22
N ASP A 30 -12.43 -0.74 8.35
CA ASP A 30 -12.05 -2.14 8.52
C ASP A 30 -10.54 -2.35 8.49
N ILE A 31 -9.79 -1.55 7.73
CA ILE A 31 -8.32 -1.53 7.73
C ILE A 31 -7.73 -1.17 9.11
N LEU A 32 -8.43 -0.36 9.91
CA LEU A 32 -7.97 0.02 11.24
C LEU A 32 -8.24 -1.06 12.29
N ARG A 33 -9.01 -2.10 11.94
CA ARG A 33 -9.43 -3.18 12.84
C ARG A 33 -8.45 -4.34 12.77
N ILE A 34 -7.73 -4.58 13.87
CA ILE A 34 -6.70 -5.64 13.97
C ILE A 34 -7.28 -7.06 13.93
N ASP A 35 -8.58 -7.22 14.20
CA ASP A 35 -9.30 -8.49 14.12
C ASP A 35 -9.66 -8.87 12.67
N LYS A 36 -9.60 -7.93 11.73
CA LYS A 36 -9.87 -8.19 10.32
C LYS A 36 -8.58 -8.53 9.57
N GLY A 37 -8.68 -9.55 8.72
CA GLY A 37 -7.59 -9.94 7.83
C GLY A 37 -7.26 -8.87 6.79
N ILE A 38 -6.05 -8.94 6.23
CA ILE A 38 -5.61 -8.02 5.19
C ILE A 38 -6.27 -8.39 3.86
N THR A 39 -7.07 -7.47 3.30
CA THR A 39 -7.66 -7.62 1.96
C THR A 39 -6.62 -7.31 0.87
N LYS A 40 -6.89 -7.75 -0.36
CA LYS A 40 -6.03 -7.47 -1.52
C LYS A 40 -5.89 -5.98 -1.78
N GLU A 41 -6.99 -5.24 -1.64
CA GLU A 41 -7.06 -3.79 -1.87
C GLU A 41 -6.26 -3.04 -0.81
N TRP A 42 -6.36 -3.47 0.47
CA TRP A 42 -5.54 -2.90 1.55
C TRP A 42 -4.05 -3.19 1.34
N PHE A 43 -3.70 -4.43 1.02
CA PHE A 43 -2.31 -4.79 0.71
C PHE A 43 -1.78 -3.92 -0.44
N GLY A 44 -2.56 -3.80 -1.53
CA GLY A 44 -2.20 -2.96 -2.67
C GLY A 44 -2.05 -1.48 -2.32
N LEU A 45 -2.94 -0.92 -1.49
CA LEU A 45 -2.82 0.45 -1.00
C LEU A 45 -1.55 0.64 -0.16
N SER A 46 -1.27 -0.31 0.75
CA SER A 46 -0.10 -0.26 1.63
C SER A 46 1.21 -0.26 0.84
N VAL A 47 1.30 -1.11 -0.20
CA VAL A 47 2.45 -1.14 -1.12
C VAL A 47 2.61 0.20 -1.83
N ARG A 48 1.53 0.81 -2.35
CA ARG A 48 1.60 2.11 -3.03
C ARG A 48 2.01 3.25 -2.10
N CYS A 49 1.39 3.35 -0.93
CA CYS A 49 1.73 4.37 0.06
C CYS A 49 3.21 4.29 0.44
N ARG A 50 3.74 3.08 0.60
CA ARG A 50 5.14 2.87 0.92
C ARG A 50 6.06 3.22 -0.25
N ALA A 51 5.76 2.74 -1.45
CA ALA A 51 6.52 3.06 -2.65
C ALA A 51 6.59 4.58 -2.88
N TYR A 52 5.48 5.30 -2.67
CA TYR A 52 5.44 6.75 -2.76
C TYR A 52 6.29 7.45 -1.68
N ARG A 53 6.28 6.96 -0.43
CA ARG A 53 7.14 7.49 0.65
C ARG A 53 8.62 7.31 0.33
N GLU A 54 9.01 6.14 -0.15
CA GLU A 54 10.39 5.87 -0.56
C GLU A 54 10.81 6.71 -1.76
N TYR A 55 9.94 6.83 -2.78
CA TYR A 55 10.16 7.72 -3.92
C TYR A 55 10.39 9.17 -3.46
N ARG A 56 9.56 9.70 -2.55
CA ARG A 56 9.72 11.04 -1.99
C ARG A 56 11.04 11.20 -1.25
N ARG A 57 11.42 10.22 -0.42
CA ARG A 57 12.69 10.20 0.30
C ARG A 57 13.87 10.24 -0.66
N LEU A 58 13.90 9.37 -1.67
CA LEU A 58 15.00 9.31 -2.63
C LEU A 58 15.11 10.59 -3.47
N ARG A 59 13.97 11.13 -3.91
CA ARG A 59 13.92 12.40 -4.62
C ARG A 59 14.44 13.55 -3.77
N TYR A 60 14.15 13.57 -2.46
CA TYR A 60 14.67 14.57 -1.53
C TYR A 60 16.20 14.54 -1.46
N TYR A 61 16.81 13.36 -1.46
CA TYR A 61 18.27 13.20 -1.45
C TYR A 61 18.92 13.26 -2.84
N ASN A 62 18.17 13.64 -3.88
CA ASN A 62 18.61 13.68 -5.29
C ASN A 62 19.25 12.38 -5.78
N ASN A 63 18.84 11.23 -5.22
CA ASN A 63 19.33 9.93 -5.62
C ASN A 63 18.62 9.47 -6.90
N ALA A 64 19.36 8.91 -7.84
CA ALA A 64 18.78 8.24 -9.00
C ALA A 64 17.95 7.04 -8.53
N ILE A 65 16.68 7.00 -8.94
CA ILE A 65 15.76 5.90 -8.60
C ILE A 65 15.84 4.87 -9.72
N SER A 66 16.54 3.75 -9.48
CA SER A 66 16.50 2.65 -10.45
C SER A 66 15.10 2.03 -10.47
N LYS A 67 14.68 1.53 -11.63
CA LYS A 67 13.36 0.88 -11.81
C LYS A 67 13.11 -0.24 -10.80
N HIS A 68 14.18 -0.93 -10.36
CA HIS A 68 14.14 -2.06 -9.44
C HIS A 68 14.33 -1.70 -7.97
N PHE A 69 14.59 -0.43 -7.63
CA PHE A 69 14.84 -0.04 -6.24
C PHE A 69 13.66 -0.39 -5.33
N ILE A 70 12.43 -0.10 -5.78
CA ILE A 70 11.22 -0.40 -5.01
C ILE A 70 10.99 -1.91 -4.89
N ASP A 71 11.24 -2.68 -5.96
CA ASP A 71 11.13 -4.14 -5.93
C ASP A 71 12.10 -4.76 -4.92
N LEU A 72 13.35 -4.28 -4.89
CA LEU A 72 14.38 -4.73 -3.93
C LEU A 72 14.03 -4.37 -2.49
N GLN A 73 13.56 -3.14 -2.24
CA GLN A 73 13.10 -2.73 -0.91
C GLN A 73 11.92 -3.56 -0.43
N PHE A 74 10.99 -3.88 -1.33
CA PHE A 74 9.86 -4.76 -1.03
C PHE A 74 10.34 -6.18 -0.67
N CYS A 75 11.26 -6.77 -1.45
CA CYS A 75 11.83 -8.09 -1.15
C CYS A 75 12.55 -8.14 0.20
N LEU A 76 13.37 -7.13 0.53
CA LEU A 76 14.03 -7.01 1.84
C LEU A 76 13.01 -6.99 2.98
N MET A 77 11.93 -6.21 2.81
CA MET A 77 10.89 -6.07 3.82
C MET A 77 10.08 -7.35 4.05
N CYS A 78 9.83 -8.11 3.00
CA CYS A 78 9.13 -9.39 3.09
C CYS A 78 10.05 -10.53 3.54
N GLY A 79 11.33 -10.27 3.82
CA GLY A 79 12.30 -11.32 4.15
C GLY A 79 12.54 -12.30 3.00
N LEU A 80 12.25 -11.89 1.77
CA LEU A 80 12.39 -12.70 0.56
C LEU A 80 13.81 -12.67 0.00
N THR A 81 14.71 -11.90 0.61
CA THR A 81 16.12 -11.89 0.25
C THR A 81 16.80 -13.13 0.80
N ARG A 82 17.21 -14.02 -0.13
CA ARG A 82 18.05 -15.21 0.01
C ARG A 82 18.22 -15.74 1.44
N ASP A 83 17.66 -16.93 1.66
CA ASP A 83 18.23 -17.89 2.62
C ASP A 83 19.76 -17.86 2.55
N THR A 84 20.42 -17.63 3.68
CA THR A 84 21.89 -17.71 3.83
C THR A 84 22.42 -19.15 3.74
N LYS A 85 21.70 -20.04 3.05
CA LYS A 85 22.02 -21.47 2.94
C LYS A 85 22.54 -21.83 1.55
N PHE A 86 23.46 -21.05 0.98
CA PHE A 86 24.41 -21.50 -0.05
C PHE A 86 25.66 -20.64 0.04
#